data_AF-A0AB73HDG3-F1
#
_entry.id   AF-A0AB73HDG3-F1
#
_cell.length_a   1.000
_cell.length_b   1.000
_cell.length_c   1.000
_cell.angle_alpha   90.00
_cell.angle_beta   90.00
_cell.angle_gamma   90.00
#
_symmetry.space_group_name_H-M   'P 1'
#
loop_
_entity.id
_entity.type
_entity.pdbx_description
1 polymer ?
#
loop_
_entity_poly.entity_id
_entity_poly.type
_entity_poly.pdbx_seq_one_letter_code
_entity_poly.pdbx_strand_id
1 'polypeptide(L)'
;MKNQIGITSKMQSNMETIRRAGEEMAQKNKLDDDAKKAQIRSVELLEQIEKNTASLNDVVELLHESNLQQAQISDLMGDLFALAKAKDKKEAKSLYEKTIGKLSSFGEDVNNIAALVTLATSVYNMVGPYLH
;
A
#
# COMPACT_ATOMS: atom_id res chain seq x y z
N MET A 1 40.30 16.59 55.02
CA MET A 1 39.47 15.40 54.69
C MET A 1 38.03 15.73 54.31
N LYS A 2 37.27 16.55 55.06
CA LYS A 2 35.86 16.89 54.73
C LYS A 2 35.65 17.55 53.34
N ASN A 3 36.61 18.35 52.87
CA ASN A 3 36.48 19.08 51.60
C ASN A 3 36.62 18.18 50.35
N GLN A 4 37.37 17.08 50.45
CA GLN A 4 37.61 16.14 49.35
C GLN A 4 36.39 15.23 49.12
N ILE A 5 35.70 14.83 50.20
CA ILE A 5 34.47 14.03 50.17
C ILE A 5 33.32 14.80 49.49
N GLY A 6 33.21 16.12 49.73
CA GLY A 6 32.20 16.97 49.08
C GLY A 6 32.41 17.16 47.58
N ILE A 7 33.66 17.14 47.11
CA ILE A 7 34.00 17.23 45.69
C ILE A 7 33.62 15.93 44.96
N THR A 8 33.91 14.77 45.55
CA THR A 8 33.56 13.46 44.98
C THR A 8 32.05 13.27 44.83
N SER A 9 31.27 13.69 45.84
CA SER A 9 29.80 13.61 45.81
C SER A 9 29.18 14.49 44.71
N LYS A 10 29.69 15.73 44.53
CA LYS A 10 29.24 16.61 43.42
C LYS A 10 29.60 16.04 42.05
N MET A 11 30.79 15.46 41.89
CA MET A 11 31.19 14.82 40.64
C MET A 11 30.28 13.63 40.28
N GLN A 12 29.91 12.80 41.27
CA GLN A 12 28.97 11.70 41.06
C GLN A 12 27.57 12.20 40.63
N SER A 13 27.07 13.25 41.27
CA SER A 13 25.79 13.87 40.90
C SER A 13 25.79 14.44 39.47
N ASN A 14 26.91 15.04 39.06
CA ASN A 14 27.05 15.61 37.72
C ASN A 14 27.14 14.49 36.66
N MET A 15 27.87 13.42 36.94
CA MET A 15 27.95 12.24 36.06
C MET A 15 26.59 11.60 35.84
N GLU A 16 25.78 11.50 36.89
CA GLU A 16 24.43 10.94 36.80
C GLU A 16 23.48 11.84 35.98
N THR A 17 23.61 13.16 36.12
CA THR A 17 22.86 14.13 35.31
C THR A 17 23.22 14.01 33.83
N ILE A 18 24.51 13.89 33.51
CA ILE A 18 24.99 13.73 32.12
C ILE A 18 24.49 12.40 31.52
N ARG A 19 24.53 11.32 32.30
CA ARG A 19 24.03 9.99 31.86
C ARG A 19 22.54 10.06 31.52
N ARG A 20 21.72 10.62 32.41
CA ARG A 20 20.28 10.80 32.17
C ARG A 20 20.00 11.68 30.95
N ALA A 21 20.72 12.78 30.78
CA ALA A 21 20.57 13.64 29.60
C ALA A 21 20.92 12.90 28.30
N GLY A 22 21.94 12.02 28.33
CA GLY A 22 22.29 11.16 27.20
C GLY A 22 21.19 10.15 26.85
N GLU A 23 20.59 9.52 27.85
CA GLU A 23 19.48 8.57 27.68
C GLU A 23 18.21 9.25 27.14
N GLU A 24 17.87 10.42 27.67
CA GLU A 24 16.73 11.24 27.20
C GLU A 24 16.95 11.70 25.75
N MET A 25 18.16 12.12 25.38
CA MET A 25 18.50 12.46 24.00
C MET A 25 18.41 11.26 23.04
N ALA A 26 18.92 10.09 23.45
CA ALA A 26 18.82 8.88 22.65
C ALA A 26 17.36 8.46 22.43
N GLN A 27 16.53 8.56 23.47
CA GLN A 27 15.10 8.26 23.39
C GLN A 27 14.37 9.26 22.48
N LYS A 28 14.67 10.56 22.59
CA LYS A 28 14.09 11.58 21.71
C LYS A 28 14.47 11.35 20.25
N ASN A 29 15.73 11.07 19.95
CA ASN A 29 16.17 10.78 18.58
C ASN A 29 15.45 9.57 17.99
N LYS A 30 15.25 8.51 18.79
CA LYS A 30 14.50 7.33 18.36
C LYS A 30 13.03 7.67 18.04
N LEU A 31 12.38 8.46 18.89
CA LEU A 31 11.00 8.90 18.66
C LEU A 31 10.88 9.76 17.39
N ASP A 32 11.82 10.66 17.15
CA ASP A 32 11.85 11.48 15.94
C ASP A 32 12.04 10.61 14.67
N ASP A 33 12.91 9.60 14.73
CA ASP A 33 13.13 8.68 13.62
C ASP A 33 11.89 7.81 13.33
N ASP A 34 11.24 7.31 14.38
CA ASP A 34 10.00 6.52 14.26
C ASP A 34 8.86 7.38 13.71
N ALA A 35 8.75 8.66 14.13
CA ALA A 35 7.78 9.61 13.60
C ALA A 35 8.01 9.89 12.11
N LYS A 36 9.27 10.09 11.68
CA LYS A 36 9.62 10.27 10.26
C LYS A 36 9.25 9.05 9.43
N LYS A 37 9.55 7.84 9.91
CA LYS A 37 9.17 6.59 9.22
C LYS A 37 7.67 6.45 9.09
N ALA A 38 6.92 6.76 10.14
CA ALA A 38 5.46 6.73 10.13
C ALA A 38 4.90 7.73 9.10
N GLN A 39 5.48 8.93 9.01
CA GLN A 39 5.07 9.95 8.04
C GLN A 39 5.34 9.52 6.60
N ILE A 40 6.53 8.99 6.30
CA ILE A 40 6.86 8.44 4.98
C ILE A 40 5.85 7.36 4.59
N ARG A 41 5.60 6.40 5.49
CA ARG A 41 4.64 5.31 5.25
C ARG A 41 3.22 5.83 5.04
N SER A 42 2.83 6.89 5.73
CA SER A 42 1.52 7.51 5.54
C SER A 42 1.38 8.15 4.15
N VAL A 43 2.43 8.79 3.64
CA VAL A 43 2.44 9.36 2.28
C VAL A 43 2.35 8.24 1.24
N GLU A 44 3.15 7.19 1.37
CA GLU A 44 3.10 6.02 0.47
C GLU A 44 1.71 5.38 0.43
N LEU A 45 1.04 5.27 1.59
CA LEU A 45 -0.32 4.76 1.67
C LEU A 45 -1.32 5.67 0.96
N LEU A 46 -1.20 6.99 1.13
CA LEU A 46 -2.08 7.97 0.49
C LEU A 46 -1.89 7.99 -1.04
N GLU A 47 -0.66 7.89 -1.54
CA GLU A 47 -0.37 7.76 -2.97
C GLU A 47 -0.98 6.47 -3.55
N GLN A 48 -0.90 5.35 -2.82
CA GLN A 48 -1.56 4.11 -3.24
C GLN A 48 -3.07 4.24 -3.28
N ILE A 49 -3.68 4.91 -2.29
CA ILE A 49 -5.13 5.18 -2.27
C ILE A 49 -5.52 6.08 -3.44
N GLU A 50 -4.79 7.16 -3.69
CA GLU A 50 -5.04 8.08 -4.79
C GLU A 50 -4.97 7.35 -6.14
N LYS A 51 -3.90 6.60 -6.38
CA LYS A 51 -3.72 5.81 -7.61
C LYS A 51 -4.85 4.80 -7.81
N ASN A 52 -5.26 4.09 -6.75
CA ASN A 52 -6.37 3.16 -6.81
C ASN A 52 -7.71 3.86 -7.09
N THR A 53 -7.94 5.03 -6.49
CA THR A 53 -9.18 5.79 -6.66
C THR A 53 -9.28 6.42 -8.05
N ALA A 54 -8.15 6.88 -8.60
CA ALA A 54 -8.07 7.34 -9.99
C ALA A 54 -8.40 6.20 -10.97
N SER A 55 -7.80 5.01 -10.78
CA SER A 55 -8.14 3.84 -11.60
C SER A 55 -9.61 3.42 -11.48
N LEU A 56 -10.28 3.66 -10.35
CA LEU A 56 -11.73 3.41 -10.22
C LEU A 56 -12.58 4.44 -10.97
N ASN A 57 -12.18 5.71 -11.01
CA ASN A 57 -12.85 6.71 -11.83
C ASN A 57 -12.74 6.38 -13.31
N ASP A 58 -11.56 5.96 -13.78
CA ASP A 58 -11.36 5.51 -15.15
C ASP A 58 -12.29 4.34 -15.49
N VAL A 59 -12.50 3.41 -14.53
CA VAL A 59 -13.47 2.32 -14.69
C VAL A 59 -14.89 2.82 -14.78
N VAL A 60 -15.31 3.74 -13.93
CA VAL A 60 -16.66 4.32 -13.99
C VAL A 60 -16.90 5.07 -15.30
N GLU A 61 -15.89 5.77 -15.80
CA GLU A 61 -15.96 6.46 -17.08
C GLU A 61 -16.03 5.47 -18.25
N LEU A 62 -15.25 4.39 -18.23
CA LEU A 62 -15.36 3.28 -19.19
C LEU A 62 -16.73 2.60 -19.15
N LEU A 63 -17.34 2.43 -17.97
CA LEU A 63 -18.69 1.90 -17.84
C LEU A 63 -19.75 2.83 -18.43
N HIS A 64 -19.50 4.15 -18.39
CA HIS A 64 -20.41 5.18 -18.84
C HIS A 64 -20.31 5.45 -20.35
N GLU A 65 -19.09 5.37 -20.92
CA GLU A 65 -18.83 5.69 -22.33
C GLU A 65 -18.82 4.47 -23.27
N SER A 66 -18.76 3.25 -22.74
CA SER A 66 -18.67 2.05 -23.57
C SER A 66 -20.01 1.62 -24.17
N ASN A 67 -20.00 1.31 -25.48
CA ASN A 67 -21.05 0.54 -26.16
C ASN A 67 -21.04 -0.97 -25.79
N LEU A 68 -20.22 -1.39 -24.80
CA LEU A 68 -20.29 -2.71 -24.20
C LEU A 68 -21.68 -2.93 -23.64
N GLN A 69 -22.27 -4.08 -23.96
CA GLN A 69 -23.55 -4.45 -23.38
C GLN A 69 -23.36 -4.49 -21.86
N GLN A 70 -24.27 -3.87 -21.09
CA GLN A 70 -24.24 -3.89 -19.61
C GLN A 70 -23.99 -5.30 -19.04
N ALA A 71 -24.45 -6.34 -19.73
CA ALA A 71 -24.18 -7.73 -19.40
C ALA A 71 -22.67 -8.08 -19.41
N GLN A 72 -21.92 -7.67 -20.44
CA GLN A 72 -20.48 -7.93 -20.57
C GLN A 72 -19.68 -7.19 -19.48
N ILE A 73 -20.09 -5.96 -19.19
CA ILE A 73 -19.57 -5.13 -18.11
C ILE A 73 -19.80 -5.76 -16.73
N SER A 74 -21.04 -6.20 -16.46
CA SER A 74 -21.40 -6.78 -15.18
C SER A 74 -20.68 -8.11 -14.96
N ASP A 75 -20.52 -8.89 -16.03
CA ASP A 75 -19.83 -10.17 -16.02
C ASP A 75 -18.31 -9.97 -15.81
N LEU A 76 -17.71 -8.94 -16.40
CA LEU A 76 -16.33 -8.55 -16.14
C LEU A 76 -16.11 -8.13 -14.69
N MET A 77 -17.02 -7.33 -14.11
CA MET A 77 -16.96 -6.95 -12.69
C MET A 77 -17.02 -8.17 -11.78
N GLY A 78 -17.84 -9.17 -12.12
CA GLY A 78 -17.90 -10.44 -11.41
C GLY A 78 -16.55 -11.18 -11.42
N ASP A 79 -15.91 -11.28 -12.59
CA ASP A 79 -14.59 -11.91 -12.73
C ASP A 79 -13.50 -11.14 -11.96
N LEU A 80 -13.52 -9.80 -11.96
CA LEU A 80 -12.59 -8.97 -11.18
C LEU A 80 -12.79 -9.14 -9.67
N PHE A 81 -14.03 -9.25 -9.19
CA PHE A 81 -14.29 -9.54 -7.78
C PHE A 81 -13.86 -10.96 -7.38
N ALA A 82 -14.00 -11.94 -8.27
CA ALA A 82 -13.50 -13.28 -8.04
C ALA A 82 -11.97 -13.28 -7.93
N LEU A 83 -11.29 -12.58 -8.85
CA LEU A 83 -9.84 -12.38 -8.82
C LEU A 83 -9.38 -11.70 -7.53
N ALA A 84 -10.09 -10.65 -7.09
CA ALA A 84 -9.83 -9.95 -5.84
C ALA A 84 -9.99 -10.82 -4.58
N LYS A 85 -10.75 -11.92 -4.67
CA LYS A 85 -11.05 -12.86 -3.57
C LYS A 85 -10.34 -14.20 -3.70
N ALA A 86 -9.39 -14.33 -4.64
CA ALA A 86 -8.63 -15.56 -4.83
C ALA A 86 -7.95 -16.00 -3.52
N LYS A 87 -7.88 -17.31 -3.29
CA LYS A 87 -7.37 -17.89 -2.04
C LYS A 87 -5.89 -18.24 -2.12
N ASP A 88 -5.41 -18.52 -3.33
CA ASP A 88 -4.02 -18.89 -3.59
C ASP A 88 -3.53 -18.35 -4.93
N LYS A 89 -2.20 -18.32 -5.09
CA LYS A 89 -1.55 -17.74 -6.28
C LYS A 89 -1.95 -18.45 -7.58
N LYS A 90 -2.25 -19.75 -7.52
CA LYS A 90 -2.63 -20.54 -8.70
C LYS A 90 -4.04 -20.17 -9.13
N GLU A 91 -4.96 -20.04 -8.19
CA GLU A 91 -6.33 -19.55 -8.42
C GLU A 91 -6.32 -18.13 -8.98
N ALA A 92 -5.55 -17.21 -8.37
CA ALA A 92 -5.43 -15.84 -8.86
C ALA A 92 -4.91 -15.79 -10.30
N LYS A 93 -3.87 -16.56 -10.61
CA LYS A 93 -3.32 -16.63 -11.98
C LYS A 93 -4.35 -17.16 -12.98
N SER A 94 -5.06 -18.23 -12.63
CA SER A 94 -6.09 -18.81 -13.50
C SER A 94 -7.26 -17.86 -13.76
N LEU A 95 -7.73 -17.16 -12.71
CA LEU A 95 -8.79 -16.15 -12.83
C LEU A 95 -8.33 -14.95 -13.66
N TYR A 96 -7.09 -14.51 -13.48
CA TYR A 96 -6.50 -13.46 -14.30
C TYR A 96 -6.45 -13.85 -15.78
N GLU A 97 -5.88 -15.02 -16.10
CA GLU A 97 -5.81 -15.52 -17.49
C GLU A 97 -7.20 -15.65 -18.13
N LYS A 98 -8.19 -16.15 -17.38
CA LYS A 98 -9.59 -16.21 -17.82
C LYS A 98 -10.14 -14.81 -18.13
N THR A 99 -9.91 -13.84 -17.24
CA THR A 99 -10.39 -12.47 -17.38
C THR A 99 -9.80 -11.80 -18.62
N ILE A 100 -8.48 -11.94 -18.84
CA ILE A 100 -7.80 -11.40 -20.02
C ILE A 100 -8.30 -12.08 -21.31
N GLY A 101 -8.45 -13.40 -21.31
CA GLY A 101 -8.97 -14.15 -22.46
C GLY A 101 -10.41 -13.79 -22.82
N LYS A 102 -11.19 -13.29 -21.86
CA LYS A 102 -12.54 -12.79 -22.09
C LYS A 102 -12.52 -11.38 -22.68
N LEU A 103 -11.67 -10.51 -22.15
CA LEU A 103 -11.48 -9.15 -22.66
C LEU A 103 -11.04 -9.12 -24.11
N SER A 104 -10.21 -10.07 -24.55
CA SER A 104 -9.81 -10.18 -25.96
C SER A 104 -10.97 -10.57 -26.90
N SER A 105 -12.10 -11.06 -26.37
CA SER A 105 -13.31 -11.37 -27.14
C SER A 105 -14.30 -10.18 -27.25
N PHE A 106 -14.02 -9.05 -26.61
CA PHE A 106 -14.95 -7.90 -26.52
C PHE A 106 -15.00 -7.00 -27.77
N GLY A 107 -14.39 -7.38 -28.90
CA GLY A 107 -14.54 -6.69 -30.20
C GLY A 107 -13.61 -5.48 -30.41
N GLU A 108 -13.87 -4.68 -31.45
CA GLU A 108 -12.90 -3.72 -32.06
C GLU A 108 -12.66 -2.41 -31.30
N ASP A 109 -13.28 -2.14 -30.14
CA ASP A 109 -12.96 -0.96 -29.33
C ASP A 109 -11.68 -1.19 -28.50
N VAL A 110 -10.54 -1.21 -29.20
CA VAL A 110 -9.20 -1.52 -28.69
C VAL A 110 -8.81 -0.66 -27.48
N ASN A 111 -9.23 0.61 -27.45
CA ASN A 111 -8.93 1.53 -26.35
C ASN A 111 -9.60 1.10 -25.04
N ASN A 112 -10.85 0.63 -25.11
CA ASN A 112 -11.59 0.15 -23.93
C ASN A 112 -10.98 -1.16 -23.42
N ILE A 113 -10.57 -2.05 -24.32
CA ILE A 113 -9.92 -3.32 -23.95
C ILE A 113 -8.59 -3.06 -23.21
N ALA A 114 -7.75 -2.14 -23.69
CA ALA A 114 -6.47 -1.84 -23.05
C ALA A 114 -6.63 -1.34 -21.61
N ALA A 115 -7.63 -0.49 -21.36
CA ALA A 115 -7.91 0.03 -20.03
C ALA A 115 -8.44 -1.06 -19.08
N LEU A 116 -9.32 -1.94 -19.58
CA LEU A 116 -9.84 -3.07 -18.80
C LEU A 116 -8.77 -4.13 -18.49
N VAL A 117 -7.84 -4.38 -19.42
CA VAL A 117 -6.67 -5.24 -19.20
C VAL A 117 -5.77 -4.64 -18.13
N THR A 118 -5.55 -3.31 -18.17
CA THR A 118 -4.78 -2.59 -17.15
C THR A 118 -5.42 -2.74 -15.77
N LEU A 119 -6.74 -2.60 -15.68
CA LEU A 119 -7.47 -2.82 -14.44
C LEU A 119 -7.31 -4.25 -13.91
N ALA A 120 -7.54 -5.27 -14.75
CA ALA A 120 -7.39 -6.66 -14.34
C ALA A 120 -5.96 -6.95 -13.83
N THR A 121 -4.96 -6.35 -14.46
CA THR A 121 -3.55 -6.45 -14.06
C THR A 121 -3.31 -5.80 -12.70
N SER A 122 -3.89 -4.62 -12.46
CA SER A 122 -3.80 -3.93 -11.16
C SER A 122 -4.42 -4.76 -10.04
N VAL A 123 -5.60 -5.37 -10.26
CA VAL A 123 -6.24 -6.24 -9.26
C VAL A 123 -5.38 -7.48 -8.98
N TYR A 124 -4.83 -8.13 -10.01
CA TYR A 124 -3.94 -9.28 -9.85
C TYR A 124 -2.69 -8.94 -9.02
N ASN A 125 -2.03 -7.82 -9.36
CA ASN A 125 -0.83 -7.36 -8.65
C ASN A 125 -1.12 -6.94 -7.20
N MET A 126 -2.31 -6.39 -6.94
CA MET A 126 -2.75 -6.05 -5.59
C MET A 126 -2.92 -7.29 -4.71
N VAL A 127 -3.49 -8.36 -5.25
CA VAL A 127 -3.82 -9.57 -4.47
C VAL A 127 -2.58 -10.44 -4.25
N GLY A 128 -1.68 -10.53 -5.25
CA GLY A 128 -0.51 -11.42 -5.24
C GLY A 128 0.33 -11.45 -3.95
N PRO A 129 0.65 -10.30 -3.31
CA PRO A 129 1.40 -10.26 -2.05
C PRO A 129 0.70 -10.89 -0.84
N TYR A 130 -0.63 -11.01 -0.86
CA TYR A 130 -1.45 -11.52 0.25
C TYR A 130 -1.78 -13.00 0.13
N LEU A 131 -1.39 -13.65 -0.96
CA LEU A 131 -1.65 -15.06 -1.21
C LEU A 131 -0.44 -15.91 -0.81
N HIS A 132 -0.71 -17.05 -0.17
CA HIS A 132 0.30 -18.02 0.24
C HIS A 132 0.57 -19.05 -0.86
#